data_AF-A0A2G1WGT3-F1
#
_entry.id   AF-A0A2G1WGT3-F1
#
_cell.length_a   1.000
_cell.length_b   1.000
_cell.length_c   1.000
_cell.angle_alpha   90.00
_cell.angle_beta   90.00
_cell.angle_gamma   90.00
#
_symmetry.space_group_name_H-M   'P 1'
#
loop_
_entity.id
_entity.type
_entity.pdbx_description
1 polymer ?
#
loop_
_entity_poly.entity_id
_entity_poly.type
_entity_poly.pdbx_seq_one_letter_code
_entity_poly.pdbx_strand_id
1 'polypeptide(L)'
;MLSVFGTLTAGGALTAGTGAFSSVQADRDIEVNVAGDASAYLGIVPASGPNGAYADVNGGPLTLDFTGSNDNIGGSLSGGTGVNSDAITYFESVFEIRNNGTQEVDVMVSPLTFFDTASGDILLALLIPDMTFPGNFTLGVGDAKMFHVVIASIGDATSSGPSINGTIDIVAEATP
;
A
#
# COMPACT_ATOMS: atom_id res chain seq x y z
N MET A 1 -50.16 -73.29 26.85
CA MET A 1 -49.81 -72.28 27.87
C MET A 1 -48.48 -71.64 27.48
N LEU A 2 -48.41 -70.36 27.80
CA LEU A 2 -47.45 -69.31 27.49
C LEU A 2 -46.07 -69.43 28.21
N SER A 3 -45.03 -68.91 27.54
CA SER A 3 -43.77 -68.32 28.03
C SER A 3 -42.58 -69.22 28.36
N VAL A 4 -41.49 -69.04 27.60
CA VAL A 4 -40.25 -68.51 28.16
C VAL A 4 -39.48 -67.70 27.12
N PHE A 5 -39.07 -66.51 27.56
CA PHE A 5 -38.26 -65.53 26.86
C PHE A 5 -36.82 -65.98 26.68
N GLY A 6 -36.20 -65.55 25.58
CA GLY A 6 -34.87 -64.96 25.65
C GLY A 6 -33.73 -65.75 25.00
N THR A 7 -33.57 -65.61 23.70
CA THR A 7 -32.29 -65.14 23.14
C THR A 7 -32.56 -64.34 21.87
N LEU A 8 -32.56 -63.02 22.02
CA LEU A 8 -32.40 -62.05 20.95
C LEU A 8 -31.16 -62.42 20.14
N THR A 9 -31.33 -62.93 18.92
CA THR A 9 -30.30 -62.76 17.89
C THR A 9 -30.82 -61.72 16.93
N ALA A 10 -30.75 -60.47 17.38
CA ALA A 10 -30.83 -59.32 16.50
C ALA A 10 -29.63 -59.42 15.55
N GLY A 11 -29.83 -60.05 14.39
CA GLY A 11 -28.89 -60.02 13.28
C GLY A 11 -28.87 -58.62 12.71
N GLY A 12 -28.20 -57.72 13.43
CA GLY A 12 -27.92 -56.37 12.98
C GLY A 12 -27.04 -56.45 11.75
N ALA A 13 -27.65 -56.30 10.57
CA ALA A 13 -26.93 -55.80 9.42
C ALA A 13 -26.53 -54.37 9.80
N LEU A 14 -25.33 -54.23 10.34
CA LEU A 14 -24.66 -52.95 10.48
C LEU A 14 -24.60 -52.37 9.08
N THR A 15 -25.46 -51.38 8.80
CA THR A 15 -25.33 -50.51 7.64
C THR A 15 -23.89 -50.03 7.65
N ALA A 16 -23.09 -50.58 6.74
CA ALA A 16 -21.70 -50.24 6.57
C ALA A 16 -21.64 -48.72 6.35
N GLY A 17 -21.26 -47.98 7.39
CA GLY A 17 -20.92 -46.58 7.26
C GLY A 17 -19.77 -46.52 6.28
N THR A 18 -20.05 -46.14 5.04
CA THR A 18 -19.04 -45.86 4.02
C THR A 18 -18.22 -44.71 4.57
N GLY A 19 -17.11 -45.04 5.24
CA GLY A 19 -16.21 -44.11 5.87
C GLY A 19 -15.66 -43.14 4.83
N ALA A 20 -16.29 -41.98 4.72
CA ALA A 20 -15.78 -40.84 3.99
C ALA A 20 -14.57 -40.32 4.80
N PHE A 21 -13.38 -40.83 4.45
CA PHE A 21 -12.06 -40.45 4.98
C PHE A 21 -11.98 -40.31 6.51
N SER A 22 -11.43 -41.31 7.19
CA SER A 22 -11.15 -41.24 8.64
C SER A 22 -9.86 -40.49 8.98
N SER A 23 -8.93 -40.33 8.03
CA SER A 23 -7.73 -39.48 8.14
C SER A 23 -7.08 -39.28 6.79
N VAL A 24 -6.52 -38.09 6.56
CA VAL A 24 -5.59 -37.80 5.47
C VAL A 24 -4.40 -37.07 6.09
N GLN A 25 -3.20 -37.63 5.89
CA GLN A 25 -1.94 -36.94 6.13
C GLN A 25 -1.26 -36.80 4.78
N ALA A 26 -0.92 -35.56 4.44
CA ALA A 26 -0.30 -35.21 3.18
C ALA A 26 0.70 -34.10 3.45
N ASP A 27 1.94 -34.31 3.03
CA ASP A 27 2.96 -33.28 3.12
C ASP A 27 2.70 -32.21 2.05
N ARG A 28 2.84 -30.94 2.44
CA ARG A 28 2.67 -29.76 1.59
C ARG A 28 3.82 -28.84 1.91
N ASP A 29 4.57 -28.47 0.89
CA ASP A 29 5.64 -27.49 1.01
C ASP A 29 5.09 -26.08 0.87
N ILE A 30 5.60 -25.16 1.67
CA ILE A 30 5.26 -23.72 1.64
C ILE A 30 6.56 -22.94 1.57
N GLU A 31 6.66 -22.03 0.60
CA GLU A 31 7.77 -21.10 0.41
C GLU A 31 7.20 -19.67 0.37
N VAL A 32 7.86 -18.73 1.07
CA VAL A 32 7.45 -17.33 1.17
C VAL A 32 8.68 -16.44 1.06
N ASN A 33 8.61 -15.44 0.18
CA ASN A 33 9.66 -14.47 -0.05
C ASN A 33 9.14 -13.05 0.22
N VAL A 34 9.99 -12.22 0.82
CA VAL A 34 9.73 -10.79 0.98
C VAL A 34 10.37 -10.06 -0.20
N ALA A 35 9.57 -9.25 -0.91
CA ALA A 35 10.04 -8.38 -1.98
C ALA A 35 9.99 -6.91 -1.51
N GLY A 36 10.88 -6.07 -2.03
CA GLY A 36 10.77 -4.63 -1.85
C GLY A 36 9.63 -4.04 -2.68
N ASP A 37 9.20 -2.83 -2.33
CA ASP A 37 8.05 -2.12 -2.90
C ASP A 37 7.98 -2.18 -4.43
N ALA A 38 9.11 -2.02 -5.13
CA ALA A 38 9.11 -2.03 -6.59
C ALA A 38 8.77 -3.39 -7.22
N SER A 39 9.04 -4.49 -6.52
CA SER A 39 8.88 -5.87 -7.00
C SER A 39 7.77 -6.65 -6.27
N ALA A 40 7.09 -6.03 -5.31
CA ALA A 40 6.00 -6.64 -4.58
C ALA A 40 4.75 -6.82 -5.46
N TYR A 41 3.83 -7.69 -5.03
CA TYR A 41 2.55 -7.89 -5.71
C TYR A 41 1.71 -6.61 -5.76
N LEU A 42 1.78 -5.78 -4.71
CA LEU A 42 1.40 -4.38 -4.78
C LEU A 42 2.68 -3.57 -4.97
N GLY A 43 2.94 -3.17 -6.21
CA GLY A 43 4.12 -2.39 -6.57
C GLY A 43 3.95 -0.93 -6.17
N ILE A 44 4.95 -0.35 -5.53
CA ILE A 44 4.99 1.09 -5.25
C ILE A 44 6.32 1.62 -5.80
N VAL A 45 6.25 2.48 -6.82
CA VAL A 45 7.44 2.91 -7.57
C VAL A 45 7.40 4.40 -7.92
N PRO A 46 8.57 5.03 -8.09
CA PRO A 46 8.65 6.38 -8.66
C PRO A 46 8.03 6.39 -10.05
N ALA A 47 7.38 7.50 -10.39
CA ALA A 47 6.86 7.68 -11.74
C ALA A 47 7.99 7.76 -12.77
N SER A 48 7.72 7.41 -14.01
CA SER A 48 8.72 7.48 -15.10
C SER A 48 9.01 8.90 -15.60
N GLY A 49 8.19 9.88 -15.22
CA GLY A 49 8.35 11.29 -15.61
C GLY A 49 9.41 12.05 -14.79
N PRO A 50 9.67 13.32 -15.12
CA PRO A 50 10.70 14.13 -14.46
C PRO A 50 10.53 14.24 -12.93
N ASN A 51 9.28 14.29 -12.46
CA ASN A 51 8.95 14.39 -11.05
C ASN A 51 9.07 13.05 -10.30
N GLY A 52 9.32 11.94 -11.01
CA GLY A 52 9.73 10.69 -10.40
C GLY A 52 11.01 10.84 -9.59
N ALA A 53 11.86 11.82 -9.88
CA ALA A 53 13.07 12.10 -9.10
C ALA A 53 12.79 12.58 -7.65
N TYR A 54 11.55 12.97 -7.33
CA TYR A 54 11.13 13.30 -5.97
C TYR A 54 10.65 12.08 -5.17
N ALA A 55 10.63 10.90 -5.80
CA ALA A 55 10.30 9.64 -5.16
C ALA A 55 11.44 8.62 -5.35
N ASP A 56 11.66 7.77 -4.35
CA ASP A 56 12.79 6.84 -4.36
C ASP A 56 12.46 5.53 -3.65
N VAL A 57 12.99 4.42 -4.15
CA VAL A 57 12.86 3.07 -3.61
C VAL A 57 14.26 2.44 -3.55
N ASN A 58 15.13 3.01 -2.72
CA ASN A 58 16.51 2.54 -2.53
C ASN A 58 16.59 1.41 -1.50
N GLY A 59 16.05 0.23 -1.87
CA GLY A 59 16.13 -1.00 -1.06
C GLY A 59 15.28 -1.00 0.22
N GLY A 60 14.37 -0.02 0.34
CA GLY A 60 13.41 0.13 1.43
C GLY A 60 12.04 0.57 0.91
N PRO A 61 11.16 1.08 1.78
CA PRO A 61 9.87 1.62 1.37
C PRO A 61 10.05 2.85 0.49
N LEU A 62 9.06 3.14 -0.36
CA LEU A 62 9.02 4.39 -1.14
C LEU A 62 9.14 5.61 -0.21
N THR A 63 10.10 6.49 -0.49
CA THR A 63 10.25 7.79 0.18
C THR A 63 10.00 8.94 -0.78
N LEU A 64 9.37 10.00 -0.29
CA LEU A 64 9.21 11.26 -1.01
C LEU A 64 10.16 12.31 -0.43
N ASP A 65 11.01 12.92 -1.25
CA ASP A 65 11.99 13.90 -0.81
C ASP A 65 11.94 15.17 -1.66
N PHE A 66 11.47 16.25 -1.06
CA PHE A 66 11.40 17.59 -1.65
C PHE A 66 12.42 18.55 -1.03
N THR A 67 13.44 18.03 -0.34
CA THR A 67 14.47 18.81 0.35
C THR A 67 15.73 18.99 -0.51
N GLY A 68 16.62 19.86 -0.06
CA GLY A 68 17.96 20.00 -0.67
C GLY A 68 18.89 18.81 -0.49
N SER A 69 18.48 17.76 0.23
CA SER A 69 19.25 16.51 0.38
C SER A 69 18.84 15.46 -0.66
N ASN A 70 17.91 15.78 -1.57
CA ASN A 70 17.51 14.85 -2.61
C ASN A 70 18.58 14.74 -3.70
N ASP A 71 19.39 13.68 -3.61
CA ASP A 71 20.47 13.39 -4.55
C ASP A 71 19.98 12.91 -5.93
N ASN A 72 18.69 12.52 -6.07
CA ASN A 72 18.11 12.04 -7.33
C ASN A 72 17.88 13.14 -8.37
N ILE A 73 17.86 14.40 -7.96
CA ILE A 73 17.68 15.57 -8.86
C ILE A 73 19.01 15.94 -9.57
N GLY A 74 20.13 15.32 -9.14
CA GLY A 74 21.43 15.39 -9.78
C GLY A 74 22.24 16.63 -9.43
N GLY A 75 23.45 16.45 -8.88
CA GLY A 75 24.35 17.54 -8.47
C GLY A 75 24.94 18.44 -9.57
N SER A 76 24.52 18.27 -10.84
CA SER A 76 24.89 19.14 -11.98
C SER A 76 23.84 20.20 -12.32
N LEU A 77 22.63 20.06 -11.75
CA LEU A 77 21.67 21.15 -11.64
C LEU A 77 21.81 21.68 -10.22
N SER A 78 21.78 23.01 -10.03
CA SER A 78 21.64 23.55 -8.67
C SER A 78 20.23 23.23 -8.21
N GLY A 79 20.01 22.02 -7.70
CA GLY A 79 18.72 21.60 -7.15
C GLY A 79 18.26 22.61 -6.11
N GLY A 80 16.96 22.91 -6.10
CA GLY A 80 16.37 23.75 -5.06
C GLY A 80 16.49 23.05 -3.70
N THR A 81 16.59 23.82 -2.62
CA THR A 81 16.74 23.25 -1.26
C THR A 81 15.41 22.97 -0.56
N GLY A 82 14.30 23.04 -1.29
CA GLY A 82 12.95 23.03 -0.73
C GLY A 82 11.94 23.64 -1.71
N VAL A 83 10.70 23.78 -1.25
CA VAL A 83 9.65 24.56 -1.95
C VAL A 83 9.78 26.06 -1.63
N ASN A 84 9.22 26.91 -2.49
CA ASN A 84 9.18 28.35 -2.24
C ASN A 84 8.31 28.69 -1.02
N SER A 85 8.72 29.70 -0.25
CA SER A 85 7.89 30.31 0.80
C SER A 85 6.71 31.06 0.20
N ASP A 86 5.61 31.16 0.96
CA ASP A 86 4.36 31.80 0.54
C ASP A 86 3.88 31.40 -0.87
N ALA A 87 3.97 30.10 -1.17
CA ALA A 87 3.69 29.56 -2.49
C ALA A 87 2.97 28.21 -2.44
N ILE A 88 2.25 27.91 -3.51
CA ILE A 88 1.69 26.58 -3.78
C ILE A 88 2.50 25.97 -4.92
N THR A 89 3.15 24.85 -4.63
CA THR A 89 3.96 24.09 -5.60
C THR A 89 3.25 22.79 -5.93
N TYR A 90 3.16 22.48 -7.23
CA TYR A 90 2.52 21.27 -7.71
C TYR A 90 3.52 20.35 -8.40
N PHE A 91 3.60 19.11 -7.93
CA PHE A 91 4.42 18.05 -8.50
C PHE A 91 3.49 16.99 -9.10
N GLU A 92 3.41 16.98 -10.41
CA GLU A 92 2.60 16.01 -11.13
C GLU A 92 3.28 14.65 -11.20
N SER A 93 2.52 13.56 -11.03
CA SER A 93 2.99 12.21 -11.31
C SER A 93 4.33 11.91 -10.62
N VAL A 94 4.31 11.88 -9.29
CA VAL A 94 5.51 11.68 -8.46
C VAL A 94 5.79 10.18 -8.28
N PHE A 95 4.76 9.40 -7.96
CA PHE A 95 4.86 7.95 -7.81
C PHE A 95 3.57 7.26 -8.28
N GLU A 96 3.62 5.95 -8.43
CA GLU A 96 2.46 5.12 -8.75
C GLU A 96 2.34 3.92 -7.81
N ILE A 97 1.10 3.48 -7.60
CA ILE A 97 0.77 2.20 -6.97
C ILE A 97 0.21 1.28 -8.06
N ARG A 98 0.80 0.11 -8.26
CA ARG A 98 0.47 -0.83 -9.33
C ARG A 98 0.13 -2.21 -8.79
N ASN A 99 -0.90 -2.83 -9.34
CA ASN A 99 -1.24 -4.21 -9.04
C ASN A 99 -0.46 -5.17 -9.95
N ASN A 100 0.64 -5.72 -9.44
CA ASN A 100 1.43 -6.80 -10.08
C ASN A 100 0.91 -8.20 -9.69
N GLY A 101 -0.17 -8.29 -8.93
CA GLY A 101 -0.79 -9.53 -8.49
C GLY A 101 -1.59 -10.23 -9.60
N THR A 102 -2.36 -11.24 -9.21
CA THR A 102 -3.14 -12.07 -10.13
C THR A 102 -4.64 -11.82 -10.08
N GLN A 103 -5.09 -10.90 -9.22
CA GLN A 103 -6.49 -10.57 -9.02
C GLN A 103 -6.66 -9.08 -8.76
N GLU A 104 -7.87 -8.60 -8.98
CA GLU A 104 -8.26 -7.23 -8.66
C GLU A 104 -8.23 -7.00 -7.14
N VAL A 105 -7.86 -5.77 -6.76
CA VAL A 105 -7.76 -5.35 -5.36
C VAL A 105 -8.39 -3.97 -5.14
N ASP A 106 -9.02 -3.80 -3.99
CA ASP A 106 -9.39 -2.50 -3.44
C ASP A 106 -8.24 -1.95 -2.60
N VAL A 107 -7.72 -0.79 -2.99
CA VAL A 107 -6.60 -0.11 -2.35
C VAL A 107 -7.11 1.06 -1.53
N MET A 108 -6.61 1.20 -0.31
CA MET A 108 -6.82 2.34 0.57
C MET A 108 -5.48 2.96 0.94
N VAL A 109 -5.38 4.29 0.77
CA VAL A 109 -4.19 5.08 1.10
C VAL A 109 -4.56 6.14 2.14
N SER A 110 -3.84 6.14 3.26
CA SER A 110 -4.11 7.03 4.39
C SER A 110 -2.85 7.30 5.24
N PRO A 111 -2.62 8.54 5.72
CA PRO A 111 -3.34 9.75 5.39
C PRO A 111 -2.92 10.32 4.03
N LEU A 112 -3.78 11.15 3.42
CA LEU A 112 -3.43 11.89 2.21
C LEU A 112 -2.94 13.32 2.49
N THR A 113 -3.07 13.79 3.73
CA THR A 113 -2.75 15.16 4.13
C THR A 113 -1.77 15.15 5.28
N PHE A 114 -0.71 15.94 5.14
CA PHE A 114 0.31 16.17 6.15
C PHE A 114 0.43 17.67 6.36
N PHE A 115 0.56 18.11 7.60
CA PHE A 115 0.76 19.52 7.89
C PHE A 115 1.70 19.69 9.06
N ASP A 116 2.45 20.79 9.04
CA ASP A 116 3.25 21.25 10.17
C ASP A 116 3.13 22.77 10.29
N THR A 117 3.34 23.28 11.50
CA THR A 117 3.29 24.72 11.77
C THR A 117 4.46 25.11 12.67
N ALA A 118 5.17 26.16 12.31
CA ALA A 118 6.28 26.67 13.11
C ALA A 118 6.31 28.19 13.05
N SER A 119 6.42 28.85 14.20
CA SER A 119 6.58 30.31 14.30
C SER A 119 5.51 31.16 13.56
N GLY A 120 4.32 30.60 13.33
CA GLY A 120 3.24 31.26 12.59
C GLY A 120 3.17 30.90 11.10
N ASP A 121 4.18 30.19 10.58
CA ASP A 121 4.19 29.63 9.24
C ASP A 121 3.47 28.27 9.21
N ILE A 122 2.88 27.94 8.07
CA ILE A 122 2.17 26.68 7.81
C ILE A 122 2.80 25.99 6.61
N LEU A 123 3.05 24.68 6.73
CA LEU A 123 3.35 23.81 5.61
C LEU A 123 2.26 22.75 5.51
N LEU A 124 1.71 22.57 4.32
CA LEU A 124 0.72 21.55 4.00
C LEU A 124 1.22 20.75 2.80
N ALA A 125 1.26 19.44 2.92
CA ALA A 125 1.45 18.51 1.82
C ALA A 125 0.19 17.67 1.62
N LEU A 126 -0.29 17.60 0.38
CA LEU A 126 -1.45 16.83 -0.03
C LEU A 126 -1.05 15.86 -1.13
N LEU A 127 -1.31 14.58 -0.90
CA LEU A 127 -1.19 13.51 -1.89
C LEU A 127 -2.53 13.34 -2.59
N ILE A 128 -2.52 13.52 -3.92
CA ILE A 128 -3.72 13.49 -4.75
C ILE A 128 -3.63 12.29 -5.68
N PRO A 129 -4.48 11.25 -5.51
CA PRO A 129 -4.57 10.17 -6.47
C PRO A 129 -5.26 10.66 -7.75
N ASP A 130 -4.82 10.13 -8.89
CA ASP A 130 -5.43 10.44 -10.17
C ASP A 130 -6.89 9.99 -10.22
N MET A 131 -7.80 10.94 -10.46
CA MET A 131 -9.22 10.70 -10.74
C MET A 131 -10.06 10.09 -9.59
N THR A 132 -9.53 9.98 -8.36
CA THR A 132 -10.27 9.45 -7.21
C THR A 132 -9.86 10.16 -5.92
N PHE A 133 -10.84 10.78 -5.25
CA PHE A 133 -10.70 11.30 -3.90
C PHE A 133 -11.98 10.98 -3.11
N PRO A 134 -11.90 10.39 -1.89
CA PRO A 134 -10.69 10.14 -1.07
C PRO A 134 -9.83 8.97 -1.59
N GLY A 135 -8.75 8.61 -0.88
CA GLY A 135 -7.69 7.68 -1.32
C GLY A 135 -8.08 6.21 -1.41
N ASN A 136 -9.32 5.90 -1.80
CA ASN A 136 -9.81 4.55 -2.06
C ASN A 136 -10.08 4.35 -3.55
N PHE A 137 -9.56 3.26 -4.11
CA PHE A 137 -9.74 2.93 -5.53
C PHE A 137 -9.48 1.46 -5.78
N THR A 138 -10.10 0.93 -6.82
CA THR A 138 -9.90 -0.45 -7.27
C THR A 138 -8.81 -0.48 -8.34
N LEU A 139 -7.93 -1.48 -8.28
CA LEU A 139 -6.91 -1.77 -9.30
C LEU A 139 -7.13 -3.17 -9.88
N GLY A 140 -7.44 -3.23 -11.18
CA GLY A 140 -7.36 -4.47 -11.94
C GLY A 140 -5.92 -4.98 -12.06
N VAL A 141 -5.76 -6.21 -12.54
CA VAL A 141 -4.43 -6.80 -12.74
C VAL A 141 -3.66 -6.01 -13.80
N GLY A 142 -2.48 -5.51 -13.43
CA GLY A 142 -1.62 -4.68 -14.27
C GLY A 142 -1.98 -3.19 -14.26
N ASP A 143 -3.11 -2.80 -13.65
CA ASP A 143 -3.50 -1.40 -13.53
C ASP A 143 -2.65 -0.67 -12.48
N ALA A 144 -2.49 0.63 -12.69
CA ALA A 144 -1.78 1.53 -11.78
C ALA A 144 -2.56 2.80 -11.48
N LYS A 145 -2.32 3.36 -10.30
CA LYS A 145 -2.82 4.66 -9.87
C LYS A 145 -1.66 5.61 -9.62
N MET A 146 -1.65 6.72 -10.35
CA MET A 146 -0.67 7.80 -10.17
C MET A 146 -1.04 8.68 -8.98
N PHE A 147 0.00 9.21 -8.33
CA PHE A 147 -0.14 10.20 -7.25
C PHE A 147 0.63 11.48 -7.59
N HIS A 148 -0.06 12.60 -7.38
CA HIS A 148 0.50 13.95 -7.44
C HIS A 148 0.73 14.46 -6.02
N VAL A 149 1.65 15.41 -5.87
CA VAL A 149 1.91 16.06 -4.59
C VAL A 149 1.71 17.56 -4.74
N VAL A 150 0.83 18.12 -3.93
CA VAL A 150 0.69 19.58 -3.75
C VAL A 150 1.35 19.96 -2.44
N ILE A 151 2.25 20.93 -2.46
CA ILE A 151 2.84 21.50 -1.24
C ILE A 151 2.50 22.98 -1.19
N ALA A 152 1.84 23.40 -0.12
CA ALA A 152 1.54 24.80 0.15
C ALA A 152 2.34 25.26 1.38
N SER A 153 3.14 26.31 1.21
CA SER A 153 3.79 27.04 2.28
C SER A 153 3.10 28.38 2.45
N ILE A 154 2.73 28.74 3.67
CA ILE A 154 2.12 30.04 4.00
C ILE A 154 2.99 30.66 5.09
N GLY A 155 3.52 31.86 4.83
CA GLY A 155 4.46 32.53 5.73
C GLY A 155 5.80 32.88 5.07
N ASP A 156 6.64 33.63 5.79
CA ASP A 156 7.83 34.34 5.24
C ASP A 156 9.14 33.53 5.37
N ALA A 157 9.12 32.34 5.99
CA ALA A 157 10.25 31.40 6.05
C ALA A 157 11.60 32.02 6.47
N THR A 158 11.58 33.02 7.34
CA THR A 158 12.78 33.78 7.78
C THR A 158 13.54 33.13 8.93
N SER A 159 13.05 31.98 9.43
CA SER A 159 13.69 31.12 10.45
C SER A 159 13.57 29.65 10.04
N SER A 160 14.10 28.70 10.82
CA SER A 160 13.90 27.26 10.59
C SER A 160 12.40 26.96 10.50
N GLY A 161 11.90 26.91 9.26
CA GLY A 161 10.48 26.80 8.95
C GLY A 161 9.89 25.44 9.31
N PRO A 162 8.56 25.29 9.19
CA PRO A 162 7.90 24.00 9.38
C PRO A 162 8.50 22.92 8.47
N SER A 163 8.53 21.68 8.94
CA SER A 163 9.03 20.53 8.20
C SER A 163 8.09 19.35 8.38
N ILE A 164 7.68 18.73 7.27
CA ILE A 164 6.82 17.55 7.31
C ILE A 164 7.69 16.30 7.27
N ASN A 165 7.51 15.44 8.25
CA ASN A 165 7.94 14.05 8.21
C ASN A 165 6.75 13.18 8.62
N GLY A 166 6.33 12.29 7.73
CA GLY A 166 5.12 11.50 7.89
C GLY A 166 5.23 10.17 7.17
N THR A 167 4.32 9.27 7.52
CA THR A 167 4.22 7.95 6.92
C THR A 167 2.82 7.79 6.34
N ILE A 168 2.74 7.09 5.22
CA ILE A 168 1.48 6.72 4.55
C ILE A 168 1.32 5.22 4.74
N ASP A 169 0.13 4.81 5.14
CA ASP A 169 -0.29 3.42 5.16
C ASP A 169 -1.05 3.10 3.87
N ILE A 170 -0.69 1.99 3.24
CA ILE A 170 -1.34 1.46 2.04
C ILE A 170 -1.85 0.06 2.36
N VAL A 171 -3.16 -0.12 2.25
CA VAL A 171 -3.83 -1.41 2.45
C VAL A 171 -4.45 -1.83 1.13
N ALA A 172 -4.23 -3.07 0.70
CA ALA A 172 -4.86 -3.65 -0.47
C ALA A 172 -5.58 -4.95 -0.10
N GLU A 173 -6.86 -5.03 -0.41
CA GLU A 173 -7.69 -6.21 -0.17
C GLU A 173 -8.20 -6.78 -1.50
N ALA A 174 -8.17 -8.09 -1.63
CA ALA A 174 -8.77 -8.81 -2.74
C ALA A 174 -10.25 -8.47 -2.91
N THR A 175 -10.70 -8.18 -4.13
CA THR A 175 -12.15 -8.06 -4.39
C THR A 175 -12.83 -9.44 -4.33
N PRO A 176 -14.00 -9.58 -3.66
CA PRO A 176 -14.71 -10.86 -3.50
C PRO A 176 -15.30 -11.46 -4.79
#